data_AF-A0AAE4BYD6-F1
#
_entry.id   AF-A0AAE4BYD6-F1
#
_cell.length_a   1.000
_cell.length_b   1.000
_cell.length_c   1.000
_cell.angle_alpha   90.00
_cell.angle_beta   90.00
_cell.angle_gamma   90.00
#
_symmetry.space_group_name_H-M   'P 1'
#
loop_
_entity.id
_entity.type
_entity.pdbx_description
1 polymer ?
#
loop_
_entity_poly.entity_id
_entity_poly.type
_entity_poly.pdbx_seq_one_letter_code
_entity_poly.pdbx_strand_id
1 'polypeptide(L)'
;MWRSVAALIGASIAAFALAACTGGAPPLPPAQADAARSEREKQAFVEALKPHRAGRPVVAVLALNEGTEMTDLLLPHAVLQRADVAEVRIVAPHAGRVSLYPALEVDGAQDFAAFERLHPSGADYVIVPAMIADDNPQVAAWLKQQAARGARVIGVCSGARVVGRAGLLDGRRFAGHWYDRGTLLARHAGASYVPHQRYVVDRGVATTTGITASVPAMLALVEAVGGQEKARSLATELGVASWTPAHDSSPFYLDTGRRVDFLLNKVAFWRAERWRVDVQDGADDVALALAVDAWTRTGHIGVDAASASGPVRLRSGLVLLAQPPREGTGRLPLASSLKPLPQLDRTLCEIGQRYGAARRDWVMQEMEYPGPIAACAG
;
A
#
# COMPACT_ATOMS: atom_id res chain seq x y z
N MET A 1 9.41 -29.11 -0.56
CA MET A 1 10.08 -27.90 -1.13
C MET A 1 9.43 -26.59 -0.71
N TRP A 2 8.10 -26.42 -0.82
CA TRP A 2 7.40 -25.17 -0.46
C TRP A 2 7.52 -24.76 1.03
N ARG A 3 7.54 -25.73 1.95
CA ARG A 3 7.76 -25.49 3.39
C ARG A 3 9.15 -24.92 3.71
N SER A 4 10.16 -25.23 2.89
CA SER A 4 11.53 -24.73 3.03
C SER A 4 11.69 -23.32 2.48
N VAL A 5 10.91 -22.95 1.46
CA VAL A 5 10.88 -21.59 0.88
C VAL A 5 10.11 -20.65 1.81
N ALA A 6 8.98 -21.07 2.39
CA ALA A 6 8.30 -20.32 3.44
C ALA A 6 9.17 -20.15 4.70
N ALA A 7 9.97 -21.17 5.06
CA ALA A 7 10.97 -21.10 6.12
C ALA A 7 12.05 -20.03 5.84
N LEU A 8 12.52 -19.93 4.60
CA LEU A 8 13.51 -18.94 4.15
C LEU A 8 12.93 -17.52 4.02
N ILE A 9 11.66 -17.38 3.62
CA ILE A 9 10.95 -16.09 3.54
C ILE A 9 10.68 -15.54 4.95
N GLY A 10 10.22 -16.38 5.89
CA GLY A 10 10.03 -15.97 7.29
C GLY A 10 11.34 -15.71 8.03
N ALA A 11 12.41 -16.46 7.72
CA ALA A 11 13.76 -16.18 8.21
C ALA A 11 14.35 -14.89 7.62
N SER A 12 14.00 -14.53 6.38
CA SER A 12 14.44 -13.26 5.77
C SER A 12 13.70 -12.06 6.36
N ILE A 13 12.42 -12.17 6.70
CA ILE A 13 11.67 -11.13 7.43
C ILE A 13 12.23 -10.94 8.85
N ALA A 14 12.61 -12.04 9.53
CA ALA A 14 13.24 -11.99 10.85
C ALA A 14 14.69 -11.46 10.81
N ALA A 15 15.47 -11.80 9.78
CA ALA A 15 16.82 -11.30 9.58
C ALA A 15 16.86 -9.82 9.16
N PHE A 16 15.88 -9.35 8.36
CA PHE A 16 15.70 -7.94 8.03
C PHE A 16 15.32 -7.08 9.26
N ALA A 17 14.63 -7.67 10.25
CA ALA A 17 14.34 -6.99 11.51
C ALA A 17 15.56 -6.94 12.45
N LEU A 18 16.44 -7.95 12.44
CA LEU A 18 17.59 -8.03 13.33
C LEU A 18 18.79 -7.17 12.86
N ALA A 19 18.98 -6.98 11.55
CA ALA A 19 20.12 -6.21 11.03
C ALA A 19 19.91 -4.68 10.93
N ALA A 20 18.71 -4.17 11.23
CA ALA A 20 18.40 -2.73 11.22
C ALA A 20 18.14 -2.13 12.62
N CYS A 21 18.43 -2.88 13.69
CA CYS A 21 18.20 -2.45 15.06
C CYS A 21 19.34 -1.59 15.64
N THR A 22 19.73 -0.51 14.95
CA THR A 22 20.55 0.55 15.54
C THR A 22 19.96 1.92 15.20
N GLY A 23 18.91 2.31 15.92
CA GLY A 23 18.34 3.66 15.86
C GLY A 23 16.90 3.71 15.35
N GLY A 24 15.94 3.34 16.21
CA GLY A 24 14.56 3.78 15.98
C GLY A 24 14.54 5.32 15.99
N ALA A 25 14.02 5.94 14.95
CA ALA A 25 13.95 7.39 14.90
C ALA A 25 13.11 7.92 16.08
N PRO A 26 13.50 9.04 16.72
CA PRO A 26 12.88 9.50 17.96
C PRO A 26 11.38 9.81 17.78
N PRO A 27 10.60 9.76 18.88
CA PRO A 27 9.20 10.18 18.85
C PRO A 27 9.08 11.63 18.39
N LEU A 28 8.01 11.93 17.66
CA LEU A 28 7.71 13.27 17.17
C LEU A 28 6.76 13.98 18.14
N PRO A 29 6.80 15.32 18.24
CA PRO A 29 5.74 16.05 18.93
C PRO A 29 4.39 15.81 18.24
N PRO A 30 3.26 15.94 18.94
CA PRO A 30 1.93 15.80 18.33
C PRO A 30 1.70 16.81 17.20
N ALA A 31 0.92 16.41 16.19
CA ALA A 31 0.49 17.31 15.14
C ALA A 31 -0.27 18.52 15.70
N GLN A 32 0.04 19.72 15.21
CA GLN A 32 -0.79 20.89 15.41
C GLN A 32 -1.81 20.98 14.28
N ALA A 33 -3.09 21.15 14.63
CA ALA A 33 -4.14 21.29 13.64
C ALA A 33 -4.00 22.62 12.89
N ASP A 34 -3.67 22.54 11.60
CA ASP A 34 -3.64 23.67 10.68
C ASP A 34 -4.30 23.27 9.36
N ALA A 35 -5.61 23.46 9.30
CA ALA A 35 -6.41 23.11 8.13
C ALA A 35 -5.98 23.92 6.89
N ALA A 36 -5.60 25.20 7.07
CA ALA A 36 -5.19 26.06 5.97
C ALA A 36 -3.86 25.60 5.36
N ARG A 37 -2.90 25.18 6.20
CA ARG A 37 -1.66 24.56 5.72
C ARG A 37 -1.93 23.24 5.02
N SER A 38 -2.75 22.37 5.61
CA SER A 38 -3.11 21.07 4.99
C SER A 38 -3.70 21.25 3.60
N GLU A 39 -4.60 22.22 3.43
CA GLU A 39 -5.22 22.52 2.14
C GLU A 39 -4.21 23.09 1.13
N ARG A 40 -3.29 23.96 1.55
CA ARG A 40 -2.20 24.45 0.68
C ARG A 40 -1.28 23.33 0.21
N GLU A 41 -0.91 22.41 1.10
CA GLU A 41 -0.06 21.26 0.76
C GLU A 41 -0.81 20.29 -0.18
N LYS A 42 -2.11 20.08 0.02
CA LYS A 42 -2.97 19.34 -0.92
C LYS A 42 -2.94 19.99 -2.30
N GLN A 43 -3.18 21.31 -2.39
CA GLN A 43 -3.18 22.01 -3.66
C GLN A 43 -1.82 21.94 -4.35
N ALA A 44 -0.72 22.11 -3.60
CA ALA A 44 0.63 21.96 -4.15
C ALA A 44 0.88 20.55 -4.70
N PHE A 45 0.37 19.51 -4.02
CA PHE A 45 0.44 18.13 -4.49
C PHE A 45 -0.35 17.92 -5.78
N VAL A 46 -1.60 18.39 -5.81
CA VAL A 46 -2.48 18.31 -6.99
C VAL A 46 -1.85 19.03 -8.19
N GLU A 47 -1.37 20.26 -8.01
CA GLU A 47 -0.72 21.02 -9.09
C GLU A 47 0.55 20.33 -9.61
N ALA A 48 1.41 19.82 -8.72
CA ALA A 48 2.64 19.14 -9.11
C ALA A 48 2.38 17.85 -9.91
N LEU A 49 1.23 17.21 -9.68
CA LEU A 49 0.82 15.97 -10.35
C LEU A 49 -0.15 16.18 -11.52
N LYS A 50 -0.49 17.40 -11.93
CA LYS A 50 -1.30 17.61 -13.14
C LYS A 50 -0.64 17.00 -14.38
N PRO A 51 -1.37 16.29 -15.28
CA PRO A 51 -0.80 15.73 -16.51
C PRO A 51 0.10 16.71 -17.26
N HIS A 52 1.30 16.27 -17.64
CA HIS A 52 2.29 17.11 -18.34
C HIS A 52 2.43 16.73 -19.83
N ARG A 53 1.84 15.61 -20.25
CA ARG A 53 1.79 15.16 -21.64
C ARG A 53 0.36 15.27 -22.17
N ALA A 54 0.25 15.40 -23.49
CA ALA A 54 -1.04 15.41 -24.16
C ALA A 54 -1.65 14.00 -24.21
N GLY A 55 -2.97 13.93 -24.17
CA GLY A 55 -3.72 12.67 -24.27
C GLY A 55 -4.09 12.07 -22.91
N ARG A 56 -4.62 10.83 -22.95
CA ARG A 56 -5.00 10.07 -21.76
C ARG A 56 -3.71 9.60 -21.06
N PRO A 57 -3.48 9.97 -19.78
CA PRO A 57 -2.24 9.59 -19.09
C PRO A 57 -2.09 8.09 -18.93
N VAL A 58 -0.85 7.60 -18.96
CA VAL A 58 -0.49 6.21 -18.71
C VAL A 58 0.09 6.08 -17.31
N VAL A 59 -0.50 5.19 -16.51
CA VAL A 59 -0.04 4.86 -15.15
C VAL A 59 0.46 3.43 -15.12
N ALA A 60 1.73 3.26 -14.75
CA ALA A 60 2.29 1.96 -14.41
C ALA A 60 2.24 1.75 -12.89
N VAL A 61 1.49 0.76 -12.43
CA VAL A 61 1.56 0.25 -11.06
C VAL A 61 2.62 -0.84 -11.05
N LEU A 62 3.78 -0.53 -10.46
CA LEU A 62 4.93 -1.43 -10.46
C LEU A 62 4.68 -2.62 -9.54
N ALA A 63 5.19 -3.78 -9.91
CA ALA A 63 5.13 -5.00 -9.12
C ALA A 63 6.45 -5.76 -9.19
N LEU A 64 6.74 -6.51 -8.13
CA LEU A 64 7.69 -7.60 -8.09
C LEU A 64 6.91 -8.91 -8.04
N ASN A 65 7.12 -9.78 -9.03
CA ASN A 65 6.35 -11.03 -9.19
C ASN A 65 6.36 -11.91 -7.93
N GLU A 66 7.47 -11.91 -7.18
CA GLU A 66 7.69 -12.78 -6.03
C GLU A 66 7.21 -12.18 -4.69
N GLY A 67 6.72 -10.94 -4.67
CA GLY A 67 6.28 -10.32 -3.42
C GLY A 67 6.09 -8.83 -3.51
N THR A 68 4.87 -8.42 -3.84
CA THR A 68 4.42 -7.01 -3.77
C THR A 68 3.39 -6.85 -2.67
N GLU A 69 3.42 -5.75 -1.92
CA GLU A 69 2.44 -5.47 -0.87
C GLU A 69 1.04 -5.30 -1.50
N MET A 70 0.08 -6.04 -0.97
CA MET A 70 -1.22 -6.23 -1.60
C MET A 70 -2.05 -4.95 -1.66
N THR A 71 -2.08 -4.17 -0.59
CA THR A 71 -2.87 -2.94 -0.50
C THR A 71 -2.24 -1.85 -1.35
N ASP A 72 -0.92 -1.70 -1.28
CA ASP A 72 -0.16 -0.72 -2.04
C ASP A 72 -0.24 -0.97 -3.57
N LEU A 73 -0.56 -2.20 -4.01
CA LEU A 73 -0.80 -2.53 -5.41
C LEU A 73 -2.28 -2.46 -5.79
N LEU A 74 -3.15 -3.17 -5.06
CA LEU A 74 -4.57 -3.31 -5.42
C LEU A 74 -5.32 -1.98 -5.29
N LEU A 75 -5.04 -1.21 -4.24
CA LEU A 75 -5.77 0.01 -3.95
C LEU A 75 -5.51 1.10 -5.00
N PRO A 76 -4.25 1.46 -5.34
CA PRO A 76 -3.99 2.41 -6.41
C PRO A 76 -4.54 1.96 -7.77
N HIS A 77 -4.39 0.68 -8.10
CA HIS A 77 -4.93 0.13 -9.35
C HIS A 77 -6.46 0.31 -9.41
N ALA A 78 -7.17 -0.10 -8.37
CA ALA A 78 -8.62 -0.04 -8.32
C ALA A 78 -9.16 1.39 -8.30
N VAL A 79 -8.55 2.29 -7.52
CA VAL A 79 -8.93 3.70 -7.47
C VAL A 79 -8.83 4.36 -8.84
N LEU A 80 -7.72 4.15 -9.54
CA LEU A 80 -7.49 4.77 -10.85
C LEU A 80 -8.34 4.14 -11.96
N GLN A 81 -8.56 2.82 -11.93
CA GLN A 81 -9.47 2.15 -12.87
C GLN A 81 -10.91 2.64 -12.69
N ARG A 82 -11.41 2.74 -11.45
CA ARG A 82 -12.77 3.23 -11.17
C ARG A 82 -12.98 4.70 -11.53
N ALA A 83 -11.94 5.51 -11.35
CA ALA A 83 -11.98 6.92 -11.75
C ALA A 83 -12.06 7.10 -13.27
N ASP A 84 -11.53 6.14 -14.04
CA ASP A 84 -11.40 6.17 -15.50
C ASP A 84 -10.71 7.44 -16.02
N VAL A 85 -9.67 7.88 -15.29
CA VAL A 85 -8.92 9.11 -15.60
C VAL A 85 -7.60 8.85 -16.32
N ALA A 86 -7.16 7.59 -16.36
CA ALA A 86 -5.89 7.17 -16.93
C ALA A 86 -5.98 5.74 -17.49
N GLU A 87 -5.07 5.40 -18.40
CA GLU A 87 -4.79 4.01 -18.72
C GLU A 87 -3.91 3.42 -17.60
N VAL A 88 -4.38 2.38 -16.92
CA VAL A 88 -3.65 1.78 -15.79
C VAL A 88 -3.15 0.38 -16.17
N ARG A 89 -1.88 0.10 -15.90
CA ARG A 89 -1.24 -1.21 -16.14
C ARG A 89 -0.46 -1.65 -14.92
N ILE A 90 -0.57 -2.92 -14.57
CA ILE A 90 0.37 -3.55 -13.64
C ILE A 90 1.59 -4.00 -14.44
N VAL A 91 2.77 -3.57 -14.03
CA VAL A 91 4.01 -3.84 -14.76
C VAL A 91 5.03 -4.47 -13.81
N ALA A 92 5.68 -5.56 -14.24
CA ALA A 92 6.62 -6.33 -13.44
C ALA A 92 7.83 -6.80 -14.27
N PRO A 93 8.88 -7.37 -13.65
CA PRO A 93 9.97 -8.02 -14.39
C PRO A 93 9.51 -9.12 -15.35
N HIS A 94 8.50 -9.90 -14.94
CA HIS A 94 7.93 -10.99 -15.73
C HIS A 94 6.42 -10.85 -15.89
N ALA A 95 5.89 -11.26 -17.03
CA ALA A 95 4.46 -11.23 -17.28
C ALA A 95 3.71 -12.30 -16.48
N GLY A 96 2.44 -12.06 -16.21
CA GLY A 96 1.53 -13.01 -15.57
C GLY A 96 1.39 -12.79 -14.07
N ARG A 97 1.66 -13.83 -13.30
CA ARG A 97 1.34 -13.89 -11.86
C ARG A 97 2.20 -12.94 -11.03
N VAL A 98 1.56 -12.29 -10.07
CA VAL A 98 2.21 -11.56 -8.97
C VAL A 98 1.71 -12.15 -7.65
N SER A 99 2.64 -12.71 -6.88
CA SER A 99 2.41 -13.10 -5.50
C SER A 99 2.35 -11.85 -4.64
N LEU A 100 1.22 -11.67 -3.95
CA LEU A 100 1.03 -10.53 -3.06
C LEU A 100 1.38 -10.91 -1.62
N TYR A 101 1.80 -9.92 -0.86
CA TYR A 101 2.09 -10.04 0.56
C TYR A 101 1.17 -9.09 1.36
N PRO A 102 0.66 -9.52 2.52
CA PRO A 102 0.87 -10.82 3.17
C PRO A 102 0.00 -11.98 2.63
N ALA A 103 -0.94 -11.71 1.73
CA ALA A 103 -1.84 -12.72 1.19
C ALA A 103 -2.26 -12.41 -0.25
N LEU A 104 -2.84 -13.43 -0.89
CA LEU A 104 -3.44 -13.41 -2.22
C LEU A 104 -2.45 -13.43 -3.39
N GLU A 105 -2.95 -13.71 -4.57
CA GLU A 105 -2.19 -13.68 -5.83
C GLU A 105 -3.07 -13.08 -6.91
N VAL A 106 -2.49 -12.25 -7.77
CA VAL A 106 -3.16 -11.70 -8.95
C VAL A 106 -2.45 -12.14 -10.22
N ASP A 107 -3.17 -12.07 -11.33
CA ASP A 107 -2.65 -12.37 -12.66
C ASP A 107 -2.89 -11.21 -13.61
N GLY A 108 -2.15 -11.21 -14.72
CA GLY A 108 -2.25 -10.18 -15.76
C GLY A 108 -1.25 -9.04 -15.64
N ALA A 109 -0.15 -9.21 -14.89
CA ALA A 109 0.96 -8.26 -14.96
C ALA A 109 1.62 -8.31 -16.34
N GLN A 110 1.98 -7.14 -16.85
CA GLN A 110 2.74 -7.00 -18.08
C GLN A 110 4.23 -6.97 -17.77
N ASP A 111 5.08 -7.61 -18.58
CA ASP A 111 6.53 -7.44 -18.44
C ASP A 111 7.01 -6.06 -18.91
N PHE A 112 8.16 -5.61 -18.40
CA PHE A 112 8.74 -4.31 -18.74
C PHE A 112 8.91 -4.08 -20.25
N ALA A 113 9.37 -5.10 -20.98
CA ALA A 113 9.64 -4.97 -22.41
C ALA A 113 8.34 -4.80 -23.22
N ALA A 114 7.29 -5.52 -22.84
CA ALA A 114 5.96 -5.38 -23.43
C ALA A 114 5.37 -4.00 -23.14
N PHE A 115 5.50 -3.51 -21.90
CA PHE A 115 5.03 -2.17 -21.55
C PHE A 115 5.74 -1.10 -22.40
N GLU A 116 7.06 -1.20 -22.53
CA GLU A 116 7.85 -0.25 -23.33
C GLU A 116 7.53 -0.27 -24.82
N ARG A 117 7.18 -1.44 -25.38
CA ARG A 117 6.71 -1.53 -26.77
C ARG A 117 5.37 -0.82 -26.98
N LEU A 118 4.45 -0.91 -26.03
CA LEU A 118 3.15 -0.23 -26.11
C LEU A 118 3.26 1.27 -25.77
N HIS A 119 4.19 1.64 -24.89
CA HIS A 119 4.38 3.00 -24.40
C HIS A 119 5.84 3.44 -24.56
N PRO A 120 6.29 3.73 -25.81
CA PRO A 120 7.69 4.08 -26.08
C PRO A 120 8.13 5.38 -25.37
N SER A 121 7.20 6.30 -25.12
CA SER A 121 7.43 7.53 -24.32
C SER A 121 7.51 7.27 -22.80
N GLY A 122 7.31 6.03 -22.36
CA GLY A 122 7.21 5.66 -20.94
C GLY A 122 5.89 6.10 -20.30
N ALA A 123 5.72 5.78 -19.02
CA ALA A 123 4.55 6.17 -18.23
C ALA A 123 4.54 7.68 -17.92
N ASP A 124 3.36 8.25 -17.68
CA ASP A 124 3.20 9.57 -17.07
C ASP A 124 3.40 9.49 -15.55
N TYR A 125 2.94 8.39 -14.95
CA TYR A 125 3.09 8.10 -13.53
C TYR A 125 3.57 6.67 -13.31
N VAL A 126 4.49 6.50 -12.37
CA VAL A 126 4.85 5.17 -11.85
C VAL A 126 4.51 5.12 -10.38
N ILE A 127 3.58 4.24 -10.02
CA ILE A 127 3.22 3.95 -8.64
C ILE A 127 4.09 2.80 -8.17
N VAL A 128 4.77 2.96 -7.04
CA VAL A 128 5.76 2.03 -6.52
C VAL A 128 5.28 1.52 -5.17
N PRO A 129 4.65 0.34 -5.12
CA PRO A 129 4.28 -0.33 -3.88
C PRO A 129 5.48 -0.74 -3.02
N ALA A 130 5.24 -1.10 -1.77
CA ALA A 130 6.21 -1.88 -1.01
C ALA A 130 6.44 -3.26 -1.65
N MET A 131 7.68 -3.75 -1.56
CA MET A 131 8.10 -5.04 -2.11
C MET A 131 8.90 -5.82 -1.06
N ILE A 132 8.83 -7.15 -1.10
CA ILE A 132 9.62 -8.00 -0.19
C ILE A 132 11.13 -7.76 -0.41
N ALA A 133 11.56 -7.65 -1.65
CA ALA A 133 12.92 -7.25 -2.02
C ALA A 133 12.90 -5.83 -2.60
N ASP A 134 13.46 -4.87 -1.86
CA ASP A 134 13.47 -3.46 -2.26
C ASP A 134 14.65 -3.08 -3.16
N ASP A 135 15.59 -3.99 -3.38
CA ASP A 135 16.85 -3.79 -4.11
C ASP A 135 16.95 -4.60 -5.41
N ASN A 136 15.82 -5.06 -5.95
CA ASN A 136 15.79 -5.75 -7.23
C ASN A 136 16.37 -4.84 -8.34
N PRO A 137 17.46 -5.24 -9.02
CA PRO A 137 18.16 -4.37 -9.96
C PRO A 137 17.36 -4.08 -11.23
N GLN A 138 16.49 -4.99 -11.68
CA GLN A 138 15.65 -4.77 -12.85
C GLN A 138 14.57 -3.72 -12.55
N VAL A 139 13.93 -3.83 -11.39
CA VAL A 139 12.94 -2.85 -10.90
C VAL A 139 13.59 -1.47 -10.74
N ALA A 140 14.75 -1.40 -10.08
CA ALA A 140 15.45 -0.13 -9.87
C ALA A 140 15.90 0.52 -11.20
N ALA A 141 16.45 -0.26 -12.13
CA ALA A 141 16.86 0.23 -13.45
C ALA A 141 15.67 0.74 -14.27
N TRP A 142 14.58 -0.04 -14.33
CA TRP A 142 13.37 0.34 -15.05
C TRP A 142 12.72 1.59 -14.46
N LEU A 143 12.60 1.67 -13.13
CA LEU A 143 12.04 2.85 -12.46
C LEU A 143 12.85 4.11 -12.75
N LYS A 144 14.19 4.01 -12.67
CA LYS A 144 15.10 5.12 -13.02
C LYS A 144 14.94 5.55 -14.47
N GLN A 145 14.75 4.61 -15.39
CA GLN A 145 14.51 4.89 -16.81
C GLN A 145 13.18 5.61 -17.05
N GLN A 146 12.10 5.18 -16.40
CA GLN A 146 10.80 5.87 -16.50
C GLN A 146 10.88 7.29 -15.94
N ALA A 147 11.54 7.47 -14.79
CA ALA A 147 11.78 8.79 -14.22
C ALA A 147 12.60 9.69 -15.15
N ALA A 148 13.64 9.16 -15.80
CA ALA A 148 14.42 9.89 -16.80
C ALA A 148 13.62 10.27 -18.06
N ARG A 149 12.56 9.52 -18.38
CA ARG A 149 11.58 9.86 -19.43
C ARG A 149 10.53 10.88 -18.98
N GLY A 150 10.58 11.33 -17.73
CA GLY A 150 9.67 12.34 -17.18
C GLY A 150 8.48 11.78 -16.39
N ALA A 151 8.44 10.47 -16.11
CA ALA A 151 7.39 9.91 -15.27
C ALA A 151 7.46 10.50 -13.86
N ARG A 152 6.29 10.85 -13.30
CA ARG A 152 6.17 11.19 -11.88
C ARG A 152 6.11 9.91 -11.07
N VAL A 153 7.01 9.78 -10.12
CA VAL A 153 7.14 8.56 -9.31
C VAL A 153 6.40 8.75 -8.00
N ILE A 154 5.57 7.77 -7.61
CA ILE A 154 4.76 7.81 -6.38
C ILE A 154 5.11 6.57 -5.55
N GLY A 155 6.00 6.74 -4.57
CA GLY A 155 6.36 5.69 -3.62
C GLY A 155 5.31 5.53 -2.54
N VAL A 156 4.66 4.39 -2.47
CA VAL A 156 3.60 4.12 -1.50
C VAL A 156 4.16 3.34 -0.32
N CYS A 157 3.89 3.78 0.91
CA CYS A 157 4.29 3.06 2.13
C CYS A 157 5.82 2.81 2.16
N SER A 158 6.25 1.53 2.16
CA SER A 158 7.66 1.13 2.12
C SER A 158 8.24 1.14 0.69
N GLY A 159 7.43 1.42 -0.32
CA GLY A 159 7.87 1.67 -1.71
C GLY A 159 8.83 2.86 -1.83
N ALA A 160 8.84 3.77 -0.84
CA ALA A 160 9.86 4.80 -0.71
C ALA A 160 11.30 4.22 -0.66
N ARG A 161 11.48 2.98 -0.14
CA ARG A 161 12.77 2.28 -0.19
C ARG A 161 13.17 1.91 -1.61
N VAL A 162 12.23 1.40 -2.41
CA VAL A 162 12.46 1.07 -3.83
C VAL A 162 12.82 2.34 -4.62
N VAL A 163 12.09 3.44 -4.38
CA VAL A 163 12.37 4.76 -4.96
C VAL A 163 13.78 5.24 -4.57
N GLY A 164 14.15 5.09 -3.30
CA GLY A 164 15.49 5.38 -2.79
C GLY A 164 16.58 4.55 -3.47
N ARG A 165 16.37 3.23 -3.62
CA ARG A 165 17.30 2.32 -4.29
C ARG A 165 17.50 2.64 -5.78
N ALA A 166 16.48 3.21 -6.44
CA ALA A 166 16.60 3.74 -7.79
C ALA A 166 17.39 5.07 -7.88
N GLY A 167 17.83 5.62 -6.74
CA GLY A 167 18.56 6.88 -6.66
C GLY A 167 17.66 8.12 -6.80
N LEU A 168 16.36 7.98 -6.52
CA LEU A 168 15.37 9.04 -6.74
C LEU A 168 15.01 9.81 -5.48
N LEU A 169 15.61 9.52 -4.32
CA LEU A 169 15.24 10.14 -3.03
C LEU A 169 16.30 11.11 -2.47
N ASP A 170 17.54 11.05 -2.95
CA ASP A 170 18.64 11.89 -2.43
C ASP A 170 18.30 13.39 -2.58
N GLY A 171 18.55 14.12 -1.49
CA GLY A 171 18.28 15.55 -1.40
C GLY A 171 16.80 15.94 -1.36
N ARG A 172 15.85 15.00 -1.27
CA ARG A 172 14.40 15.27 -1.38
C ARG A 172 13.63 15.22 -0.07
N ARG A 173 12.54 15.99 -0.03
CA ARG A 173 11.49 15.83 0.98
C ARG A 173 10.73 14.52 0.72
N PHE A 174 10.49 13.76 1.79
CA PHE A 174 9.76 12.49 1.69
C PHE A 174 8.85 12.23 2.89
N ALA A 175 7.81 11.46 2.65
CA ALA A 175 7.09 10.64 3.61
C ALA A 175 7.47 9.18 3.33
N GLY A 176 7.00 8.27 4.16
CA GLY A 176 7.26 6.85 4.02
C GLY A 176 6.64 6.14 5.19
N HIS A 177 6.61 4.81 5.12
CA HIS A 177 6.18 4.03 6.27
C HIS A 177 7.05 4.38 7.49
N TRP A 178 6.42 4.60 8.65
CA TRP A 178 7.10 5.06 9.87
C TRP A 178 8.29 4.19 10.27
N TYR A 179 8.21 2.89 10.00
CA TYR A 179 9.28 1.90 10.27
C TYR A 179 10.55 2.16 9.44
N ASP A 180 10.41 2.69 8.23
CA ASP A 180 11.53 2.88 7.29
C ASP A 180 12.22 4.23 7.46
N ARG A 181 11.65 5.14 8.25
CA ARG A 181 12.14 6.53 8.41
C ARG A 181 13.64 6.60 8.72
N GLY A 182 14.11 5.84 9.72
CA GLY A 182 15.52 5.83 10.10
C GLY A 182 16.42 5.30 9.00
N THR A 183 16.00 4.21 8.35
CA THR A 183 16.72 3.59 7.23
C THR A 183 16.84 4.54 6.03
N LEU A 184 15.76 5.23 5.66
CA LEU A 184 15.75 6.16 4.54
C LEU A 184 16.64 7.38 4.81
N LEU A 185 16.57 7.96 6.01
CA LEU A 185 17.44 9.08 6.40
C LEU A 185 18.92 8.69 6.41
N ALA A 186 19.26 7.48 6.85
CA ALA A 186 20.63 7.01 6.91
C ALA A 186 21.22 6.70 5.51
N ARG A 187 20.39 6.26 4.56
CA ARG A 187 20.83 5.81 3.24
C ARG A 187 20.82 6.90 2.17
N HIS A 188 20.01 7.95 2.34
CA HIS A 188 19.78 8.96 1.31
C HIS A 188 20.29 10.32 1.73
N ALA A 189 21.44 10.71 1.18
CA ALA A 189 22.11 11.94 1.54
C ALA A 189 21.21 13.16 1.25
N GLY A 190 21.01 14.01 2.25
CA GLY A 190 20.18 15.22 2.15
C GLY A 190 18.68 14.97 2.05
N ALA A 191 18.19 13.72 2.13
CA ALA A 191 16.77 13.46 2.21
C ALA A 191 16.19 13.97 3.54
N SER A 192 14.99 14.54 3.52
CA SER A 192 14.35 15.14 4.69
C SER A 192 12.94 14.60 4.90
N TYR A 193 12.69 13.95 6.03
CA TYR A 193 11.37 13.45 6.37
C TYR A 193 10.40 14.60 6.70
N VAL A 194 9.19 14.56 6.14
CA VAL A 194 8.13 15.54 6.41
C VAL A 194 7.11 14.94 7.39
N PRO A 195 7.16 15.31 8.68
CA PRO A 195 6.22 14.79 9.66
C PRO A 195 4.81 15.36 9.43
N HIS A 196 3.81 14.64 9.92
CA HIS A 196 2.40 15.05 9.94
C HIS A 196 1.74 15.21 8.56
N GLN A 197 2.37 14.67 7.52
CA GLN A 197 1.82 14.63 6.17
C GLN A 197 1.78 13.19 5.65
N ARG A 198 0.59 12.71 5.28
CA ARG A 198 0.36 11.37 4.69
C ARG A 198 0.99 11.23 3.33
N TYR A 199 1.16 12.34 2.60
CA TYR A 199 1.80 12.34 1.31
C TYR A 199 2.48 13.69 1.08
N VAL A 200 3.57 13.65 0.33
CA VAL A 200 4.40 14.80 -0.03
C VAL A 200 4.92 14.58 -1.43
N VAL A 201 5.10 15.68 -2.18
CA VAL A 201 5.75 15.69 -3.48
C VAL A 201 6.95 16.64 -3.46
N ASP A 202 8.05 16.20 -4.07
CA ASP A 202 9.25 17.00 -4.28
C ASP A 202 9.90 16.63 -5.63
N ARG A 203 9.98 17.61 -6.54
CA ARG A 203 10.66 17.51 -7.86
C ARG A 203 10.23 16.29 -8.69
N GLY A 204 8.93 15.99 -8.74
CA GLY A 204 8.39 14.87 -9.52
C GLY A 204 8.44 13.50 -8.82
N VAL A 205 8.88 13.45 -7.57
CA VAL A 205 8.80 12.26 -6.71
C VAL A 205 7.82 12.56 -5.58
N ALA A 206 6.72 11.83 -5.55
CA ALA A 206 5.80 11.79 -4.44
C ALA A 206 6.05 10.55 -3.58
N THR A 207 5.78 10.66 -2.29
CA THR A 207 5.83 9.54 -1.35
C THR A 207 4.66 9.63 -0.38
N THR A 208 4.17 8.48 0.09
CA THR A 208 3.10 8.38 1.09
C THR A 208 3.58 7.69 2.35
N THR A 209 2.90 7.93 3.46
CA THR A 209 3.02 7.11 4.66
C THR A 209 2.34 5.74 4.46
N GLY A 210 2.22 4.94 5.51
CA GLY A 210 1.77 3.56 5.45
C GLY A 210 0.35 3.36 4.90
N ILE A 211 0.23 2.36 4.03
CA ILE A 211 -0.97 1.59 3.63
C ILE A 211 -2.24 2.42 3.44
N THR A 212 -2.88 2.84 4.53
CA THR A 212 -4.13 3.60 4.48
C THR A 212 -3.95 5.02 3.92
N ALA A 213 -2.74 5.58 3.97
CA ALA A 213 -2.38 6.84 3.33
C ALA A 213 -2.44 6.79 1.78
N SER A 214 -2.44 5.60 1.20
CA SER A 214 -2.67 5.40 -0.24
C SER A 214 -4.03 5.92 -0.69
N VAL A 215 -5.07 5.82 0.15
CA VAL A 215 -6.42 6.31 -0.20
C VAL A 215 -6.42 7.81 -0.48
N PRO A 216 -6.04 8.69 0.47
CA PRO A 216 -6.09 10.12 0.22
C PRO A 216 -5.07 10.56 -0.85
N ALA A 217 -3.90 9.90 -0.95
CA ALA A 217 -2.93 10.20 -2.00
C ALA A 217 -3.46 9.88 -3.41
N MET A 218 -4.13 8.74 -3.58
CA MET A 218 -4.70 8.36 -4.87
C MET A 218 -5.92 9.22 -5.22
N LEU A 219 -6.73 9.65 -4.24
CA LEU A 219 -7.78 10.64 -4.47
C LEU A 219 -7.22 11.99 -4.91
N ALA A 220 -6.09 12.44 -4.33
CA ALA A 220 -5.41 13.65 -4.77
C ALA A 220 -4.83 13.51 -6.19
N LEU A 221 -4.33 12.32 -6.57
CA LEU A 221 -3.92 12.04 -7.94
C LEU A 221 -5.13 12.06 -8.90
N VAL A 222 -6.27 11.48 -8.52
CA VAL A 222 -7.51 11.56 -9.30
C VAL A 222 -7.96 13.02 -9.46
N GLU A 223 -7.82 13.85 -8.42
CA GLU A 223 -8.11 15.29 -8.50
C GLU A 223 -7.16 15.99 -9.49
N ALA A 224 -5.87 15.64 -9.48
CA ALA A 224 -4.88 16.20 -10.39
C ALA A 224 -5.15 15.84 -11.87
N VAL A 225 -5.64 14.63 -12.14
CA VAL A 225 -5.83 14.11 -13.51
C VAL A 225 -7.25 14.35 -14.03
N GLY A 226 -8.27 14.07 -13.21
CA GLY A 226 -9.68 14.10 -13.58
C GLY A 226 -10.51 15.19 -12.91
N GLY A 227 -9.89 16.06 -12.11
CA GLY A 227 -10.54 17.17 -11.42
C GLY A 227 -11.23 16.79 -10.11
N GLN A 228 -11.56 17.82 -9.32
CA GLN A 228 -12.06 17.66 -7.96
C GLN A 228 -13.42 16.93 -7.88
N GLU A 229 -14.30 17.11 -8.86
CA GLU A 229 -15.61 16.44 -8.86
C GLU A 229 -15.47 14.91 -8.97
N LYS A 230 -14.55 14.44 -9.82
CA LYS A 230 -14.26 13.02 -9.97
C LYS A 230 -13.70 12.45 -8.68
N ALA A 231 -12.74 13.15 -8.06
CA ALA A 231 -12.17 12.75 -6.78
C ALA A 231 -13.24 12.72 -5.67
N ARG A 232 -14.15 13.70 -5.61
CA ARG A 232 -15.24 13.75 -4.61
C ARG A 232 -16.25 12.61 -4.79
N SER A 233 -16.60 12.29 -6.03
CA SER A 233 -17.48 11.16 -6.34
C SER A 233 -16.85 9.85 -5.85
N LEU A 234 -15.58 9.63 -6.18
CA LEU A 234 -14.86 8.44 -5.75
C LEU A 234 -14.65 8.39 -4.23
N ALA A 235 -14.33 9.52 -3.59
CA ALA A 235 -14.24 9.61 -2.13
C ALA A 235 -15.56 9.17 -1.46
N THR A 236 -16.70 9.58 -2.02
CA THR A 236 -18.03 9.16 -1.54
C THR A 236 -18.24 7.66 -1.70
N GLU A 237 -17.80 7.06 -2.81
CA GLU A 237 -17.85 5.62 -3.04
C GLU A 237 -17.00 4.85 -2.03
N LEU A 238 -15.79 5.34 -1.75
CA LEU A 238 -14.84 4.71 -0.83
C LEU A 238 -15.22 4.89 0.66
N GLY A 239 -16.11 5.84 0.98
CA GLY A 239 -16.44 6.21 2.35
C GLY A 239 -15.43 7.17 2.99
N VAL A 240 -14.73 7.96 2.17
CA VAL A 240 -13.73 8.94 2.60
C VAL A 240 -14.38 10.31 2.81
N ALA A 241 -14.27 10.86 4.01
CA ALA A 241 -14.78 12.21 4.31
C ALA A 241 -13.86 13.33 3.77
N SER A 242 -12.54 13.10 3.77
CA SER A 242 -11.55 14.05 3.24
C SER A 242 -10.28 13.34 2.79
N TRP A 243 -9.56 13.92 1.83
CA TRP A 243 -8.29 13.38 1.33
C TRP A 243 -7.12 14.36 1.51
N THR A 244 -7.17 15.20 2.55
CA THR A 244 -6.07 16.13 2.86
C THR A 244 -4.81 15.38 3.30
N PRO A 245 -3.61 15.97 3.17
CA PRO A 245 -2.38 15.33 3.62
C PRO A 245 -2.26 15.30 5.15
N ALA A 246 -3.09 16.02 5.92
CA ALA A 246 -2.96 16.06 7.37
C ALA A 246 -2.98 14.67 8.03
N HIS A 247 -2.05 14.47 8.96
CA HIS A 247 -1.90 13.25 9.73
C HIS A 247 -1.12 13.52 11.01
N ASP A 248 -1.31 12.68 12.03
CA ASP A 248 -0.48 12.73 13.21
C ASP A 248 0.52 11.58 13.21
N SER A 249 1.77 11.89 12.84
CA SER A 249 2.86 10.92 12.82
C SER A 249 3.38 10.58 14.23
N SER A 250 2.98 11.30 15.27
CA SER A 250 3.52 11.12 16.63
C SER A 250 3.28 9.74 17.26
N PRO A 251 2.14 9.04 17.03
CA PRO A 251 1.89 7.72 17.63
C PRO A 251 2.66 6.56 16.95
N PHE A 252 3.28 6.82 15.79
CA PHE A 252 3.84 5.79 14.91
C PHE A 252 5.36 5.67 15.09
N TYR A 253 5.76 4.96 16.15
CA TYR A 253 7.16 4.60 16.41
C TYR A 253 7.24 3.34 17.27
N LEU A 254 8.43 2.74 17.35
CA LEU A 254 8.72 1.62 18.24
C LEU A 254 9.37 2.13 19.53
N ASP A 255 8.62 2.17 20.62
CA ASP A 255 9.19 2.25 21.98
C ASP A 255 9.75 0.89 22.44
N THR A 256 10.41 0.87 23.60
CA THR A 256 11.05 -0.35 24.13
C THR A 256 10.04 -1.48 24.41
N GLY A 257 8.81 -1.17 24.83
CA GLY A 257 7.77 -2.17 25.05
C GLY A 257 7.23 -2.75 23.74
N ARG A 258 6.91 -1.87 22.78
CA ARG A 258 6.44 -2.25 21.44
C ARG A 258 7.47 -3.04 20.64
N ARG A 259 8.77 -2.86 20.89
CA ARG A 259 9.84 -3.69 20.27
C ARG A 259 9.77 -5.15 20.68
N VAL A 260 9.45 -5.44 21.94
CA VAL A 260 9.30 -6.82 22.42
C VAL A 260 8.05 -7.44 21.80
N ASP A 261 6.93 -6.71 21.79
CA ASP A 261 5.70 -7.15 21.13
C ASP A 261 5.90 -7.37 19.62
N PHE A 262 6.62 -6.47 18.94
CA PHE A 262 7.01 -6.62 17.53
C PHE A 262 7.70 -7.96 17.28
N LEU A 263 8.72 -8.28 18.08
CA LEU A 263 9.49 -9.53 17.94
C LEU A 263 8.62 -10.75 18.22
N LEU A 264 7.83 -10.75 19.31
CA LEU A 264 6.93 -11.85 19.65
C LEU A 264 5.87 -12.08 18.57
N ASN A 265 5.32 -11.00 18.00
CA ASN A 265 4.32 -11.05 16.93
C ASN A 265 4.89 -11.59 15.62
N LYS A 266 6.13 -11.21 15.26
CA LYS A 266 6.82 -11.76 14.09
C LYS A 266 7.12 -13.25 14.26
N VAL A 267 7.40 -13.71 15.48
CA VAL A 267 7.61 -15.14 15.79
C VAL A 267 6.28 -15.92 15.86
N ALA A 268 5.14 -15.25 16.09
CA ALA A 268 3.82 -15.90 16.09
C ALA A 268 3.28 -16.23 14.68
N PHE A 269 3.81 -15.62 13.61
CA PHE A 269 3.40 -15.87 12.21
C PHE A 269 3.45 -17.37 11.82
N TRP A 270 4.35 -18.15 12.43
CA TRP A 270 4.51 -19.58 12.18
C TRP A 270 3.33 -20.44 12.71
N ARG A 271 2.38 -19.86 13.44
CA ARG A 271 1.19 -20.52 13.98
C ARG A 271 -0.13 -20.00 13.39
N ALA A 272 -0.08 -19.25 12.28
CA ALA A 272 -1.25 -18.62 11.73
C ALA A 272 -2.31 -19.65 11.28
N GLU A 273 -3.54 -19.48 11.75
CA GLU A 273 -4.71 -20.20 11.26
C GLU A 273 -4.95 -19.82 9.79
N ARG A 274 -5.31 -20.78 8.92
CA ARG A 274 -5.66 -20.49 7.53
C ARG A 274 -7.14 -20.21 7.41
N TRP A 275 -7.47 -18.98 7.06
CA TRP A 275 -8.81 -18.55 6.73
C TRP A 275 -8.97 -18.37 5.22
N ARG A 276 -10.22 -18.39 4.77
CA ARG A 276 -10.58 -18.03 3.41
C ARG A 276 -11.37 -16.73 3.37
N VAL A 277 -11.13 -15.92 2.36
CA VAL A 277 -12.04 -14.85 1.97
C VAL A 277 -12.82 -15.32 0.73
N ASP A 278 -14.13 -15.38 0.86
CA ASP A 278 -14.99 -15.79 -0.25
C ASP A 278 -15.16 -14.63 -1.21
N VAL A 279 -14.81 -14.87 -2.47
CA VAL A 279 -14.79 -13.86 -3.53
C VAL A 279 -15.58 -14.34 -4.74
N GLN A 280 -16.14 -13.37 -5.46
CA GLN A 280 -16.91 -13.55 -6.68
C GLN A 280 -16.52 -12.46 -7.68
N ASP A 281 -16.92 -12.63 -8.95
CA ASP A 281 -16.73 -11.58 -9.95
C ASP A 281 -17.38 -10.26 -9.50
N GLY A 282 -16.66 -9.17 -9.73
CA GLY A 282 -17.05 -7.82 -9.28
C GLY A 282 -16.77 -7.53 -7.80
N ALA A 283 -16.06 -8.41 -7.07
CA ALA A 283 -15.63 -8.11 -5.70
C ALA A 283 -14.82 -6.80 -5.63
N ASP A 284 -15.08 -6.02 -4.58
CA ASP A 284 -14.43 -4.72 -4.37
C ASP A 284 -12.98 -4.90 -3.92
N ASP A 285 -12.05 -4.54 -4.81
CA ASP A 285 -10.60 -4.66 -4.62
C ASP A 285 -10.09 -3.92 -3.38
N VAL A 286 -10.64 -2.72 -3.11
CA VAL A 286 -10.18 -1.84 -2.03
C VAL A 286 -10.67 -2.37 -0.70
N ALA A 287 -11.94 -2.77 -0.61
CA ALA A 287 -12.48 -3.39 0.59
C ALA A 287 -11.76 -4.72 0.90
N LEU A 288 -11.53 -5.54 -0.13
CA LEU A 288 -10.79 -6.80 -0.03
C LEU A 288 -9.36 -6.54 0.47
N ALA A 289 -8.64 -5.62 -0.16
CA ALA A 289 -7.26 -5.29 0.20
C ALA A 289 -7.16 -4.86 1.66
N LEU A 290 -7.94 -3.85 2.07
CA LEU A 290 -7.89 -3.32 3.43
C LEU A 290 -8.27 -4.35 4.49
N ALA A 291 -9.32 -5.16 4.25
CA ALA A 291 -9.77 -6.14 5.23
C ALA A 291 -8.80 -7.31 5.38
N VAL A 292 -8.34 -7.89 4.27
CA VAL A 292 -7.42 -9.03 4.28
C VAL A 292 -6.07 -8.63 4.85
N ASP A 293 -5.55 -7.46 4.48
CA ASP A 293 -4.29 -6.94 4.99
C ASP A 293 -4.37 -6.67 6.52
N ALA A 294 -5.46 -6.09 7.00
CA ALA A 294 -5.68 -5.90 8.44
C ALA A 294 -5.70 -7.24 9.21
N TRP A 295 -6.44 -8.24 8.73
CA TRP A 295 -6.53 -9.55 9.39
C TRP A 295 -5.21 -10.30 9.40
N THR A 296 -4.45 -10.23 8.31
CA THR A 296 -3.15 -10.91 8.20
C THR A 296 -2.06 -10.23 9.02
N ARG A 297 -2.12 -8.90 9.19
CA ARG A 297 -1.26 -8.14 10.11
C ARG A 297 -1.48 -8.45 11.58
N THR A 298 -2.54 -9.18 11.93
CA THR A 298 -2.66 -9.75 13.28
C THR A 298 -1.53 -10.72 13.59
N GLY A 299 -0.90 -11.34 12.57
CA GLY A 299 0.09 -12.40 12.74
C GLY A 299 -0.50 -13.76 13.11
N HIS A 300 -1.82 -13.83 13.33
CA HIS A 300 -2.54 -15.05 13.74
C HIS A 300 -3.33 -15.70 12.61
N ILE A 301 -3.57 -14.99 11.50
CA ILE A 301 -4.38 -15.47 10.39
C ILE A 301 -3.61 -15.30 9.09
N GLY A 302 -3.54 -16.36 8.30
CA GLY A 302 -3.19 -16.30 6.89
C GLY A 302 -4.47 -16.45 6.06
N VAL A 303 -4.57 -15.74 4.95
CA VAL A 303 -5.80 -15.71 4.14
C VAL A 303 -5.55 -16.26 2.75
N ASP A 304 -6.45 -17.11 2.27
CA ASP A 304 -6.56 -17.57 0.89
C ASP A 304 -7.84 -17.00 0.24
N ALA A 305 -7.79 -16.62 -1.03
CA ALA A 305 -9.01 -16.32 -1.78
C ALA A 305 -9.72 -17.62 -2.18
N ALA A 306 -11.02 -17.69 -1.93
CA ALA A 306 -11.86 -18.84 -2.27
C ALA A 306 -13.01 -18.48 -3.21
N SER A 307 -13.16 -19.27 -4.26
CA SER A 307 -14.25 -19.15 -5.25
C SER A 307 -14.56 -20.53 -5.81
N ALA A 308 -15.83 -20.86 -5.95
CA ALA A 308 -16.27 -22.14 -6.53
C ALA A 308 -15.87 -22.26 -8.02
N SER A 309 -15.73 -21.14 -8.71
CA SER A 309 -15.47 -21.08 -10.16
C SER A 309 -14.00 -20.88 -10.51
N GLY A 310 -13.10 -20.84 -9.52
CA GLY A 310 -11.67 -20.54 -9.73
C GLY A 310 -11.38 -19.03 -9.76
N PRO A 311 -10.41 -18.56 -10.56
CA PRO A 311 -10.04 -17.14 -10.62
C PRO A 311 -11.24 -16.23 -10.86
N VAL A 312 -11.26 -15.06 -10.20
CA VAL A 312 -12.35 -14.09 -10.29
C VAL A 312 -11.83 -12.76 -10.83
N ARG A 313 -12.68 -12.05 -11.58
CA ARG A 313 -12.39 -10.69 -12.03
C ARG A 313 -12.90 -9.71 -10.99
N LEU A 314 -11.99 -9.00 -10.34
CA LEU A 314 -12.33 -7.95 -9.38
C LEU A 314 -13.00 -6.77 -10.09
N ARG A 315 -13.59 -5.86 -9.31
CA ARG A 315 -14.26 -4.67 -9.83
C ARG A 315 -13.35 -3.76 -10.66
N SER A 316 -12.04 -3.73 -10.38
CA SER A 316 -11.08 -3.02 -11.23
C SER A 316 -10.75 -3.72 -12.55
N GLY A 317 -11.32 -4.90 -12.82
CA GLY A 317 -10.99 -5.75 -13.95
C GLY A 317 -9.77 -6.64 -13.77
N LEU A 318 -9.05 -6.54 -12.64
CA LEU A 318 -7.89 -7.37 -12.33
C LEU A 318 -8.33 -8.81 -12.01
N VAL A 319 -7.53 -9.79 -12.40
CA VAL A 319 -7.82 -11.20 -12.11
C VAL A 319 -7.18 -11.58 -10.78
N LEU A 320 -8.01 -11.90 -9.79
CA LEU A 320 -7.59 -12.48 -8.52
C LEU A 320 -7.59 -14.00 -8.65
N LEU A 321 -6.46 -14.63 -8.34
CA LEU A 321 -6.37 -16.08 -8.30
C LEU A 321 -7.05 -16.58 -7.01
N ALA A 322 -8.05 -17.45 -7.18
CA ALA A 322 -8.79 -18.05 -6.09
C ALA A 322 -8.86 -19.56 -6.28
N GLN A 323 -8.91 -20.29 -5.18
CA GLN A 323 -9.05 -21.75 -5.17
C GLN A 323 -10.48 -22.16 -4.77
N PRO A 324 -10.93 -23.37 -5.14
CA PRO A 324 -12.15 -23.92 -4.58
C PRO A 324 -12.10 -23.89 -3.05
N PRO A 325 -13.21 -23.54 -2.38
CA PRO A 325 -13.25 -23.47 -0.93
C PRO A 325 -12.92 -24.84 -0.32
N ARG A 326 -12.01 -24.84 0.66
CA ARG A 326 -11.67 -26.05 1.42
C ARG A 326 -12.60 -26.17 2.63
N GLU A 327 -13.08 -27.36 2.91
CA GLU A 327 -13.88 -27.62 4.10
C GLU A 327 -13.06 -27.40 5.37
N GLY A 328 -13.71 -26.90 6.44
CA GLY A 328 -13.08 -26.71 7.75
C GLY A 328 -12.19 -25.47 7.90
N THR A 329 -12.04 -24.62 6.89
CA THR A 329 -11.30 -23.34 7.02
C THR A 329 -12.21 -22.22 7.53
N GLY A 330 -11.74 -21.42 8.49
CA GLY A 330 -12.44 -20.21 8.96
C GLY A 330 -12.71 -19.24 7.81
N ARG A 331 -13.80 -18.48 7.89
CA ARG A 331 -14.19 -17.48 6.88
C ARG A 331 -13.86 -16.08 7.37
N LEU A 332 -13.12 -15.32 6.57
CA LEU A 332 -12.88 -13.91 6.80
C LEU A 332 -14.16 -13.13 6.49
N PRO A 333 -14.66 -12.31 7.42
CA PRO A 333 -15.85 -11.50 7.22
C PRO A 333 -15.58 -10.34 6.24
N LEU A 334 -16.32 -10.31 5.14
CA LEU A 334 -16.34 -9.21 4.18
C LEU A 334 -17.80 -8.88 3.85
N ALA A 335 -18.26 -7.69 4.21
CA ALA A 335 -19.63 -7.28 4.00
C ALA A 335 -19.77 -6.54 2.68
N SER A 336 -20.52 -7.10 1.74
CA SER A 336 -20.74 -6.50 0.42
C SER A 336 -21.52 -5.19 0.45
N SER A 337 -22.23 -4.89 1.55
CA SER A 337 -22.98 -3.65 1.76
C SER A 337 -22.13 -2.49 2.27
N LEU A 338 -20.94 -2.77 2.81
CA LEU A 338 -20.06 -1.73 3.36
C LEU A 338 -19.18 -1.13 2.27
N LYS A 339 -19.01 0.20 2.35
CA LYS A 339 -17.98 0.89 1.58
C LYS A 339 -16.59 0.50 2.11
N PRO A 340 -15.52 0.63 1.30
CA PRO A 340 -14.17 0.20 1.68
C PRO A 340 -13.63 0.69 3.03
N LEU A 341 -13.74 1.98 3.37
CA LEU A 341 -13.28 2.45 4.70
C LEU A 341 -14.16 1.98 5.86
N PRO A 342 -15.50 2.08 5.79
CA PRO A 342 -16.37 1.46 6.78
C PRO A 342 -16.11 -0.05 6.97
N GLN A 343 -15.74 -0.77 5.91
CA GLN A 343 -15.31 -2.17 6.02
C GLN A 343 -14.00 -2.31 6.81
N LEU A 344 -13.01 -1.43 6.63
CA LEU A 344 -11.79 -1.42 7.44
C LEU A 344 -12.12 -1.15 8.92
N ASP A 345 -12.97 -0.16 9.21
CA ASP A 345 -13.39 0.14 10.59
C ASP A 345 -14.06 -1.08 11.24
N ARG A 346 -14.96 -1.75 10.52
CA ARG A 346 -15.58 -3.00 10.98
C ARG A 346 -14.56 -4.11 11.20
N THR A 347 -13.62 -4.28 10.27
CA THR A 347 -12.57 -5.29 10.35
C THR A 347 -11.71 -5.10 11.60
N LEU A 348 -11.29 -3.87 11.87
CA LEU A 348 -10.49 -3.55 13.05
C LEU A 348 -11.30 -3.70 14.35
N CYS A 349 -12.60 -3.41 14.35
CA CYS A 349 -13.50 -3.72 15.47
C CYS A 349 -13.51 -5.23 15.78
N GLU A 350 -13.68 -6.06 14.75
CA GLU A 350 -13.72 -7.53 14.89
C GLU A 350 -12.38 -8.10 15.36
N ILE A 351 -11.26 -7.56 14.86
CA ILE A 351 -9.91 -7.90 15.37
C ILE A 351 -9.82 -7.57 16.87
N GLY A 352 -10.31 -6.40 17.29
CA GLY A 352 -10.34 -6.00 18.69
C GLY A 352 -11.22 -6.89 19.56
N GLN A 353 -12.36 -7.34 19.05
CA GLN A 353 -13.25 -8.29 19.75
C GLN A 353 -12.61 -9.68 19.88
N ARG A 354 -11.91 -10.15 18.85
CA ARG A 354 -11.31 -11.50 18.84
C ARG A 354 -9.99 -11.59 19.62
N TYR A 355 -9.12 -10.61 19.47
CA TYR A 355 -7.75 -10.64 19.99
C TYR A 355 -7.43 -9.54 21.01
N GLY A 356 -8.40 -8.71 21.36
CA GLY A 356 -8.26 -7.60 22.30
C GLY A 356 -7.77 -6.30 21.66
N ALA A 357 -7.98 -5.18 22.37
CA ALA A 357 -7.65 -3.84 21.90
C ALA A 357 -6.17 -3.68 21.54
N ALA A 358 -5.25 -4.28 22.30
CA ALA A 358 -3.81 -4.20 22.02
C ALA A 358 -3.44 -4.74 20.62
N ARG A 359 -4.08 -5.84 20.19
CA ARG A 359 -3.85 -6.39 18.84
C ARG A 359 -4.43 -5.52 17.75
N ARG A 360 -5.62 -4.98 17.96
CA ARG A 360 -6.22 -4.00 17.04
C ARG A 360 -5.31 -2.78 16.89
N ASP A 361 -4.85 -2.22 18.00
CA ASP A 361 -4.01 -1.02 18.01
C ASP A 361 -2.65 -1.29 17.33
N TRP A 362 -2.12 -2.50 17.48
CA TRP A 362 -0.97 -2.99 16.72
C TRP A 362 -1.24 -3.00 15.20
N VAL A 363 -2.36 -3.56 14.75
CA VAL A 363 -2.73 -3.58 13.33
C VAL A 363 -2.92 -2.15 12.80
N MET A 364 -3.59 -1.28 13.57
CA MET A 364 -3.74 0.13 13.21
C MET A 364 -2.38 0.84 13.08
N GLN A 365 -1.42 0.50 13.94
CA GLN A 365 -0.05 1.02 13.85
C GLN A 365 0.65 0.57 12.56
N GLU A 366 0.58 -0.72 12.23
CA GLU A 366 1.16 -1.29 11.00
C GLU A 366 0.49 -0.74 9.72
N MET A 367 -0.80 -0.43 9.78
CA MET A 367 -1.55 0.15 8.66
C MET A 367 -1.49 1.68 8.61
N GLU A 368 -0.82 2.29 9.57
CA GLU A 368 -0.73 3.73 9.79
C GLU A 368 -2.11 4.42 9.79
N TYR A 369 -3.13 3.73 10.33
CA TYR A 369 -4.52 4.17 10.33
C TYR A 369 -4.79 5.10 11.52
N PRO A 370 -5.05 6.41 11.29
CA PRO A 370 -5.22 7.35 12.37
C PRO A 370 -6.67 7.39 12.86
N GLY A 371 -6.86 7.28 14.17
CA GLY A 371 -8.09 7.69 14.83
C GLY A 371 -8.74 6.61 15.70
N PRO A 372 -9.58 7.01 16.67
CA PRO A 372 -10.39 6.05 17.41
C PRO A 372 -11.35 5.39 16.43
N ILE A 373 -11.45 4.07 16.50
CA ILE A 373 -12.51 3.37 15.78
C ILE A 373 -13.82 3.73 16.47
N ALA A 374 -14.83 4.17 15.71
CA ALA A 374 -16.18 4.31 16.26
C ALA A 374 -16.52 3.02 17.02
N ALA A 375 -17.12 3.15 18.20
CA ALA A 375 -17.49 1.99 19.02
C ALA A 375 -18.15 0.93 18.15
N CYS A 376 -17.73 -0.34 18.29
CA CYS A 376 -18.17 -1.45 17.45
C CYS A 376 -19.71 -1.50 17.40
N ALA A 377 -20.33 -0.81 16.45
CA ALA A 377 -21.77 -0.84 16.28
C ALA A 377 -22.09 -2.16 15.56
N GLY A 378 -22.95 -2.95 16.21
CA GLY A 378 -23.32 -4.31 15.83
C GLY A 378 -23.80 -4.44 14.40
#